data_AF-A0A934FMM5-F1
#
_entry.id   AF-A0A934FMM5-F1
#
_cell.length_a   1.000
_cell.length_b   1.000
_cell.length_c   1.000
_cell.angle_alpha   90.00
_cell.angle_beta   90.00
_cell.angle_gamma   90.00
#
_symmetry.space_group_name_H-M   'P 1'
#
loop_
_entity.id
_entity.type
_entity.pdbx_description
1 polymer ?
#
loop_
_entity_poly.entity_id
_entity_poly.type
_entity_poly.pdbx_seq_one_letter_code
_entity_poly.pdbx_strand_id
1 'polypeptide(L)'
;MIDTKIACQCGNRFKFGMDLVKGRAPEGLACPTCGTPVTPACNALVEFLSGTEPAPPSTSTRPVKEIKVTCACGARYKFDLELAEREMPSPVMCPGCQADLTPIANEEIRGYIAKHAPGLAAPLAATTPVAAAAPPAAEPTPAPPAPAPAPAPPSPAAPDITPAAAPPAAPSPVAAPIAAAAADSSSPAPTGKTSGPNLKPLEAPKQNRPAPGTKPADLPAKPSAPVAATTNPAKPTTAKPVAVPASPPAKASGQPSLGMGIAGAAAGALLGSALWFALLKFTSMSAGWMAPVVGALAGFGARLLGRTTAPALGGAACVCATLAIGLMSWLVMLRHIDRQLAPQMKTQYATELATAQAAAKATDAELKLIIARASNTADMQITANVSDEEVKAYRATKLPALRDFASGKPSRETWEANKRASLRAYYPLEDAWQESIGIFGLLSLLAGIMAAAKIPMK
;
A
#
# COMPACT_ATOMS: atom_id res chain seq x y z
N MET A 1 -11.60 20.58 1.67
CA MET A 1 -12.15 19.64 0.68
C MET A 1 -11.07 18.70 0.17
N ILE A 2 -11.19 17.40 0.48
CA ILE A 2 -10.30 16.34 -0.03
C ILE A 2 -11.10 15.51 -1.02
N ASP A 3 -10.49 15.26 -2.18
CA ASP A 3 -11.05 14.47 -3.27
C ASP A 3 -10.59 13.01 -3.14
N THR A 4 -11.43 12.17 -2.52
CA THR A 4 -11.04 10.80 -2.16
C THR A 4 -11.78 9.78 -3.01
N LYS A 5 -11.06 8.83 -3.61
CA LYS A 5 -11.63 7.67 -4.31
C LYS A 5 -11.76 6.52 -3.31
N ILE A 6 -12.97 6.00 -3.13
CA ILE A 6 -13.27 4.92 -2.18
C ILE A 6 -13.93 3.78 -2.93
N ALA A 7 -13.51 2.55 -2.61
CA ALA A 7 -14.18 1.33 -3.07
C ALA A 7 -15.18 0.88 -2.00
N CYS A 8 -16.45 0.75 -2.36
CA CYS A 8 -17.44 0.14 -1.49
C CYS A 8 -17.38 -1.40 -1.63
N GLN A 9 -17.86 -2.11 -0.61
CA GLN A 9 -17.97 -3.57 -0.60
C GLN A 9 -18.84 -4.12 -1.74
N CYS A 10 -19.75 -3.31 -2.30
CA CYS A 10 -20.51 -3.70 -3.49
C CYS A 10 -19.67 -3.72 -4.79
N GLY A 11 -18.36 -3.43 -4.73
CA GLY A 11 -17.44 -3.42 -5.86
C GLY A 11 -17.36 -2.10 -6.61
N ASN A 12 -18.27 -1.15 -6.34
CA ASN A 12 -18.25 0.14 -7.00
C ASN A 12 -17.23 1.10 -6.37
N ARG A 13 -16.50 1.80 -7.25
CA ARG A 13 -15.57 2.88 -6.91
C ARG A 13 -16.21 4.21 -7.24
N PHE A 14 -16.25 5.13 -6.29
CA PHE A 14 -16.77 6.49 -6.50
C PHE A 14 -15.82 7.51 -5.87
N LYS A 15 -15.95 8.76 -6.32
CA LYS A 15 -15.17 9.89 -5.84
C LYS A 15 -16.10 10.83 -5.10
N PHE A 16 -15.73 11.21 -3.88
CA PHE A 16 -16.41 12.25 -3.13
C PHE A 16 -15.44 13.38 -2.80
N GLY A 17 -15.86 14.61 -3.05
CA GLY A 17 -15.26 15.77 -2.40
C GLY A 17 -15.91 15.89 -1.03
N MET A 18 -15.15 15.69 0.04
CA MET A 18 -15.65 15.86 1.41
C MET A 18 -14.86 16.93 2.15
N ASP A 19 -15.56 17.70 2.98
CA ASP A 19 -14.94 18.53 4.00
C ASP A 19 -14.88 17.73 5.29
N LEU A 20 -13.66 17.51 5.79
CA LEU A 20 -13.46 16.80 7.05
C LEU A 20 -13.98 17.65 8.20
N VAL A 21 -14.83 17.06 9.04
CA VAL A 21 -15.30 17.68 10.28
C VAL A 21 -14.45 17.13 11.41
N LYS A 22 -13.62 17.98 12.03
CA LYS A 22 -12.67 17.58 13.09
C LYS A 22 -11.71 16.45 12.68
N GLY A 23 -11.27 16.44 11.42
CA GLY A 23 -10.36 15.43 10.90
C GLY A 23 -11.00 14.07 10.58
N ARG A 24 -12.33 13.95 10.65
CA ARG A 24 -13.07 12.74 10.24
C ARG A 24 -14.05 13.04 9.10
N ALA A 25 -14.40 12.00 8.37
CA ALA A 25 -15.46 12.05 7.37
C ALA A 25 -16.82 12.31 8.06
N PRO A 26 -17.68 13.18 7.50
CA PRO A 26 -18.99 13.45 8.08
C PRO A 26 -19.83 12.17 8.22
N GLU A 27 -20.63 12.08 9.28
CA GLU A 27 -21.54 10.96 9.48
C GLU A 27 -22.59 10.88 8.36
N GLY A 28 -23.10 9.67 8.09
CA GLY A 28 -24.13 9.45 7.06
C GLY A 28 -23.63 9.35 5.62
N LEU A 29 -22.31 9.29 5.38
CA LEU A 29 -21.79 8.95 4.06
C LEU A 29 -22.20 7.53 3.68
N ALA A 30 -23.00 7.40 2.62
CA ALA A 30 -23.46 6.13 2.07
C ALA A 30 -22.94 5.94 0.64
N CYS A 31 -22.70 4.70 0.25
CA CYS A 31 -22.41 4.37 -1.13
C CYS A 31 -23.60 4.78 -2.02
N PRO A 32 -23.38 5.52 -3.11
CA PRO A 32 -24.48 5.99 -3.97
C PRO A 32 -25.12 4.83 -4.76
N THR A 33 -24.48 3.66 -4.80
CA THR A 33 -25.00 2.49 -5.50
C THR A 33 -25.83 1.59 -4.58
N CYS A 34 -25.29 1.19 -3.43
CA CYS A 34 -25.92 0.19 -2.58
C CYS A 34 -26.44 0.74 -1.24
N GLY A 35 -26.23 2.02 -0.94
CA GLY A 35 -26.66 2.64 0.31
C GLY A 35 -25.88 2.22 1.55
N THR A 36 -24.92 1.28 1.44
CA THR A 36 -24.10 0.84 2.58
C THR A 36 -23.30 2.03 3.15
N PRO A 37 -23.25 2.20 4.48
CA PRO A 37 -22.47 3.27 5.10
C PRO A 37 -20.98 3.10 4.76
N VAL A 38 -20.37 4.14 4.24
CA VAL A 38 -18.95 4.18 3.85
C VAL A 38 -18.12 5.05 4.80
N THR A 39 -18.75 5.73 5.76
CA THR A 39 -18.06 6.54 6.79
C THR A 39 -16.89 5.81 7.47
N PRO A 40 -17.00 4.52 7.87
CA PRO A 40 -15.87 3.82 8.48
C PRO A 40 -14.68 3.65 7.53
N ALA A 41 -14.94 3.29 6.27
CA ALA A 41 -13.90 3.15 5.24
C ALA A 41 -13.25 4.50 4.89
N CYS A 42 -14.04 5.57 4.86
CA CYS A 42 -13.53 6.95 4.70
C CYS A 42 -12.58 7.31 5.84
N ASN A 43 -12.97 7.07 7.09
CA ASN A 43 -12.17 7.41 8.26
C ASN A 43 -10.85 6.63 8.29
N ALA A 44 -10.86 5.34 7.97
CA ALA A 44 -9.64 4.52 7.87
C ALA A 44 -8.66 5.06 6.80
N LEU A 45 -9.17 5.52 5.65
CA LEU A 45 -8.34 6.11 4.61
C LEU A 45 -7.80 7.49 4.99
N VAL A 46 -8.58 8.29 5.73
CA VAL A 46 -8.13 9.58 6.27
C VAL A 46 -7.03 9.38 7.31
N GLU A 47 -7.16 8.39 8.20
CA GLU A 47 -6.11 8.01 9.17
C GLU A 47 -4.82 7.55 8.48
N PHE A 48 -4.94 6.75 7.42
CA PHE A 48 -3.78 6.36 6.61
C PHE A 48 -3.09 7.57 5.97
N LEU A 49 -3.87 8.49 5.39
CA LEU A 49 -3.35 9.67 4.70
C LEU A 49 -2.79 10.74 5.66
N SER A 50 -3.24 10.78 6.92
CA SER A 50 -2.69 11.71 7.92
C SER A 50 -1.28 11.31 8.38
N GLY A 51 -0.71 10.21 7.86
CA GLY A 51 0.62 9.73 8.25
C GLY A 51 0.66 9.28 9.71
N THR A 52 -0.51 9.12 10.32
CA THR A 52 -0.66 8.46 11.61
C THR A 52 -0.53 6.98 11.29
N GLU A 53 0.63 6.41 11.63
CA GLU A 53 0.85 4.97 11.52
C GLU A 53 -0.39 4.30 12.14
N PRO A 54 -1.17 3.52 11.36
CA PRO A 54 -2.25 2.76 11.97
C PRO A 54 -1.60 2.01 13.12
N ALA A 55 -2.17 2.12 14.32
CA ALA A 55 -1.70 1.33 15.45
C ALA A 55 -1.43 -0.07 14.91
N PRO A 56 -0.22 -0.65 15.11
CA PRO A 56 0.15 -1.92 14.48
C PRO A 56 -1.05 -2.83 14.66
N PRO A 57 -1.65 -3.34 13.58
CA PRO A 57 -2.97 -3.97 13.63
C PRO A 57 -2.90 -4.92 14.80
N SER A 58 -3.60 -4.59 15.88
CA SER A 58 -3.45 -5.23 17.19
C SER A 58 -3.38 -6.72 16.91
N THR A 59 -2.18 -7.32 17.05
CA THR A 59 -1.72 -8.61 16.50
C THR A 59 -2.82 -9.63 16.20
N SER A 60 -3.60 -9.36 15.17
CA SER A 60 -4.84 -10.07 14.89
C SER A 60 -5.43 -9.60 13.56
N THR A 61 -4.59 -9.43 12.53
CA THR A 61 -5.04 -9.88 11.21
C THR A 61 -5.08 -11.39 11.29
N ARG A 62 -6.11 -11.90 11.98
CA ARG A 62 -6.40 -13.32 12.04
C ARG A 62 -6.52 -13.77 10.59
N PRO A 63 -5.89 -14.88 10.19
CA PRO A 63 -6.02 -15.34 8.82
C PRO A 63 -7.51 -15.52 8.53
N VAL A 64 -8.03 -14.66 7.65
CA VAL A 64 -9.40 -14.72 7.15
C VAL A 64 -9.41 -15.79 6.07
N LYS A 65 -10.26 -16.81 6.22
CA LYS A 65 -10.38 -17.90 5.27
C LYS A 65 -11.76 -17.90 4.62
N GLU A 66 -11.76 -17.97 3.30
CA GLU A 66 -12.98 -18.16 2.49
C GLU A 66 -13.48 -19.61 2.64
N ILE A 67 -14.64 -19.79 3.26
CA ILE A 67 -15.37 -21.06 3.42
C ILE A 67 -16.52 -21.10 2.43
N LYS A 68 -16.64 -22.21 1.69
CA LYS A 68 -17.65 -22.37 0.63
C LYS A 68 -18.69 -23.39 1.08
N VAL A 69 -19.94 -22.96 1.23
CA VAL A 69 -21.05 -23.80 1.67
C VAL A 69 -22.04 -23.98 0.53
N THR A 70 -22.48 -25.22 0.30
CA THR A 70 -23.50 -25.54 -0.71
C THR A 70 -24.79 -25.94 0.01
N CYS A 71 -25.88 -25.21 -0.25
CA CYS A 71 -27.20 -25.54 0.26
C CYS A 71 -27.81 -26.73 -0.49
N ALA A 72 -28.72 -27.47 0.15
CA ALA A 72 -29.51 -28.54 -0.47
C ALA A 72 -30.34 -28.05 -1.69
N CYS A 73 -30.70 -26.77 -1.75
CA CYS A 73 -31.38 -26.20 -2.93
C CYS A 73 -30.43 -25.92 -4.12
N GLY A 74 -29.14 -26.26 -3.99
CA GLY A 74 -28.11 -26.08 -5.02
C GLY A 74 -27.40 -24.72 -5.02
N ALA A 75 -27.83 -23.77 -4.18
CA ALA A 75 -27.17 -22.47 -4.06
C ALA A 75 -25.81 -22.60 -3.35
N ARG A 76 -24.81 -21.84 -3.82
CA ARG A 76 -23.44 -21.84 -3.27
C ARG A 76 -23.12 -20.48 -2.68
N TYR A 77 -22.65 -20.47 -1.44
CA TYR A 77 -22.29 -19.27 -0.70
C TYR A 77 -20.84 -19.31 -0.27
N LYS A 78 -20.28 -18.13 -0.06
CA LYS A 78 -18.91 -17.95 0.40
C LYS A 78 -18.88 -17.00 1.59
N PHE A 79 -18.20 -17.40 2.64
CA PHE A 79 -18.05 -16.62 3.87
C PHE A 79 -16.58 -16.44 4.17
N ASP A 80 -16.18 -15.21 4.48
CA ASP A 80 -14.85 -14.90 4.97
C ASP A 80 -14.88 -15.02 6.49
N LEU A 81 -14.33 -16.11 7.02
CA LEU A 81 -14.32 -16.39 8.46
C LEU A 81 -12.93 -16.16 9.03
N GLU A 82 -12.86 -15.49 10.18
CA GLU A 82 -11.62 -15.44 10.96
C GLU A 82 -11.39 -16.79 11.65
N LEU A 83 -10.24 -17.42 11.40
CA LEU A 83 -9.86 -18.76 11.93
C LEU A 83 -9.84 -18.91 13.46
N ALA A 84 -10.04 -17.81 14.21
CA ALA A 84 -10.20 -17.85 15.66
C ALA A 84 -11.60 -18.33 16.08
N GLU A 85 -12.60 -18.19 15.22
CA GLU A 85 -13.96 -18.62 15.47
C GLU A 85 -14.09 -20.09 15.06
N ARG A 86 -14.38 -20.98 16.02
CA ARG A 86 -14.57 -22.41 15.76
C ARG A 86 -15.94 -22.74 15.15
N GLU A 87 -16.84 -21.76 15.14
CA GLU A 87 -18.22 -21.85 14.67
C GLU A 87 -18.66 -20.49 14.11
N MET A 88 -19.70 -20.49 13.27
CA MET A 88 -20.31 -19.27 12.75
C MET A 88 -20.89 -18.41 13.88
N PRO A 89 -20.59 -17.10 13.94
CA PRO A 89 -21.04 -16.22 15.03
C PRO A 89 -22.53 -15.90 14.98
N SER A 90 -23.17 -16.11 13.82
CA SER A 90 -24.59 -15.86 13.62
C SER A 90 -25.21 -16.90 12.67
N PRO A 91 -26.51 -17.21 12.83
CA PRO A 91 -27.17 -18.19 11.98
C PRO A 91 -27.26 -17.69 10.54
N VAL A 92 -26.91 -18.57 9.60
CA VAL A 92 -26.94 -18.24 8.16
C VAL A 92 -28.09 -18.95 7.49
N MET A 93 -29.10 -18.19 7.08
CA MET A 93 -30.23 -18.71 6.32
C MET A 93 -29.94 -18.65 4.82
N CYS A 94 -30.24 -19.73 4.10
CA CYS A 94 -30.16 -19.74 2.64
C CYS A 94 -31.24 -18.82 2.04
N PRO A 95 -30.92 -17.74 1.31
CA PRO A 95 -31.94 -16.88 0.70
C PRO A 95 -32.80 -17.60 -0.36
N GLY A 96 -32.35 -18.73 -0.91
CA GLY A 96 -33.10 -19.52 -1.90
C GLY A 96 -34.25 -20.33 -1.31
N CYS A 97 -34.03 -21.02 -0.18
CA CYS A 97 -35.02 -21.94 0.41
C CYS A 97 -35.29 -21.70 1.90
N GLN A 98 -34.68 -20.68 2.49
CA GLN A 98 -34.75 -20.34 3.92
C GLN A 98 -34.28 -21.46 4.87
N ALA A 99 -33.55 -22.46 4.37
CA ALA A 99 -32.95 -23.49 5.20
C ALA A 99 -31.73 -22.95 5.97
N ASP A 100 -31.56 -23.41 7.21
CA ASP A 100 -30.41 -23.08 8.05
C ASP A 100 -29.13 -23.75 7.53
N LEU A 101 -28.15 -22.94 7.14
CA LEU A 101 -26.83 -23.36 6.65
C LEU A 101 -25.77 -23.40 7.75
N THR A 102 -26.08 -22.90 8.94
CA THR A 102 -25.19 -22.89 10.10
C THR A 102 -24.58 -24.26 10.41
N PRO A 103 -25.34 -25.38 10.44
CA PRO A 103 -24.74 -26.69 10.74
C PRO A 103 -23.74 -27.13 9.66
N ILE A 104 -24.03 -26.87 8.39
CA ILE A 104 -23.16 -27.25 7.26
C ILE A 104 -21.88 -26.39 7.27
N ALA A 105 -22.02 -25.09 7.53
CA ALA A 105 -20.88 -24.19 7.67
C ALA A 105 -19.97 -24.60 8.84
N ASN A 106 -20.54 -24.91 10.01
CA ASN A 106 -19.80 -25.34 11.19
C ASN A 106 -19.09 -26.69 11.02
N GLU A 107 -19.61 -27.59 10.18
CA GLU A 107 -18.94 -28.83 9.83
C GLU A 107 -17.70 -28.58 8.94
N GLU A 108 -17.83 -27.71 7.94
CA GLU A 108 -16.71 -27.33 7.06
C GLU A 108 -15.61 -26.57 7.83
N ILE A 109 -15.98 -25.68 8.76
CA ILE A 109 -15.05 -24.99 9.67
C ILE A 109 -14.25 -26.00 10.48
N ARG A 110 -14.95 -26.96 11.13
CA ARG A 110 -14.31 -28.00 11.94
C ARG A 110 -13.39 -28.90 11.10
N GLY A 111 -13.82 -29.30 9.90
CA GLY A 111 -12.99 -30.07 8.98
C GLY A 111 -11.73 -29.31 8.53
N TYR A 112 -11.86 -28.02 8.26
CA TYR A 112 -10.74 -27.17 7.88
C TYR A 112 -9.72 -27.01 9.02
N ILE A 113 -10.18 -26.71 10.24
CA ILE A 113 -9.32 -26.57 11.42
C ILE A 113 -8.58 -27.89 11.68
N ALA A 114 -9.28 -29.02 11.65
CA ALA A 114 -8.70 -30.34 11.85
C ALA A 114 -7.60 -30.66 10.81
N LYS A 115 -7.79 -30.25 9.56
CA LYS A 115 -6.85 -30.53 8.46
C LYS A 115 -5.66 -29.59 8.40
N HIS A 116 -5.85 -28.31 8.72
CA HIS A 116 -4.88 -27.26 8.43
C HIS A 116 -4.25 -26.62 9.66
N ALA A 117 -4.82 -26.81 10.84
CA ALA A 117 -4.29 -26.25 12.07
C ALA A 117 -4.34 -27.25 13.23
N PRO A 118 -3.69 -28.43 13.11
CA PRO A 118 -3.66 -29.43 14.17
C PRO A 118 -3.06 -28.89 15.49
N GLY A 119 -2.23 -27.84 15.43
CA GLY A 119 -1.67 -27.15 16.60
C GLY A 119 -2.63 -26.19 17.33
N LEU A 120 -3.74 -25.75 16.71
CA LEU A 120 -4.78 -24.94 17.37
C LEU A 120 -5.84 -25.81 18.09
N ALA A 121 -5.74 -27.13 17.93
CA ALA A 121 -6.58 -28.13 18.61
C ALA A 121 -6.04 -28.55 19.98
N ALA A 122 -5.11 -27.80 20.57
CA ALA A 122 -4.74 -28.01 21.97
C ALA A 122 -6.02 -27.87 22.83
N PRO A 123 -6.36 -28.88 23.64
CA PRO A 123 -7.53 -28.81 24.49
C PRO A 123 -7.35 -27.65 25.47
N LEU A 124 -8.26 -26.66 25.40
CA LEU A 124 -8.57 -25.86 26.59
C LEU A 124 -8.88 -26.87 27.68
N ALA A 125 -8.05 -26.89 28.72
CA ALA A 125 -8.09 -27.87 29.81
C ALA A 125 -9.55 -28.09 30.24
N ALA A 126 -10.01 -29.34 30.10
CA ALA A 126 -11.34 -29.73 30.52
C ALA A 126 -11.50 -29.41 32.01
N THR A 127 -12.40 -28.48 32.33
CA THR A 127 -12.92 -28.32 33.68
C THR A 127 -13.53 -29.65 34.09
N THR A 128 -12.97 -30.28 35.11
CA THR A 128 -13.37 -31.57 35.65
C THR A 128 -14.87 -31.59 35.98
N PRO A 129 -15.60 -32.67 35.64
CA PRO A 129 -17.00 -32.81 36.00
C PRO A 129 -17.12 -33.02 37.52
N VAL A 130 -17.84 -32.11 38.18
CA VAL A 130 -18.28 -32.27 39.58
C VAL A 130 -19.29 -33.41 39.63
N ALA A 131 -18.92 -34.52 40.28
CA ALA A 131 -19.79 -35.65 40.54
C ALA A 131 -20.86 -35.29 41.59
N ALA A 132 -22.12 -35.54 41.26
CA ALA A 132 -23.25 -35.71 42.19
C ALA A 132 -23.32 -37.21 42.58
N ALA A 133 -23.67 -37.70 43.77
CA ALA A 133 -24.30 -37.14 44.98
C ALA A 133 -24.15 -38.10 46.19
N ALA A 134 -24.43 -37.57 47.41
CA ALA A 134 -25.07 -38.18 48.61
C ALA A 134 -24.28 -38.01 49.94
N PRO A 135 -24.91 -37.97 51.15
CA PRO A 135 -26.32 -37.72 51.57
C PRO A 135 -26.44 -36.50 52.56
N PRO A 136 -27.61 -36.16 53.15
CA PRO A 136 -27.83 -34.88 53.82
C PRO A 136 -27.36 -34.91 55.30
N ALA A 137 -26.59 -33.91 55.71
CA ALA A 137 -26.20 -33.73 57.10
C ALA A 137 -26.13 -32.24 57.50
N ALA A 138 -26.97 -31.93 58.50
CA ALA A 138 -26.92 -30.84 59.48
C ALA A 138 -26.95 -29.37 58.98
N GLU A 139 -28.00 -28.67 59.44
CA GLU A 139 -28.11 -27.21 59.43
C GLU A 139 -26.90 -26.53 60.09
N PRO A 140 -26.27 -25.54 59.44
CA PRO A 140 -25.30 -24.66 60.09
C PRO A 140 -26.02 -23.54 60.85
N THR A 141 -25.72 -23.48 62.14
CA THR A 141 -25.99 -22.41 63.09
C THR A 141 -25.62 -21.02 62.52
N PRO A 142 -26.42 -19.96 62.76
CA PRO A 142 -26.14 -18.62 62.26
C PRO A 142 -24.86 -18.03 62.87
N ALA A 143 -24.01 -17.48 61.99
CA ALA A 143 -22.78 -16.78 62.37
C ALA A 143 -23.09 -15.44 63.08
N PRO A 144 -22.30 -15.06 64.10
CA PRO A 144 -22.48 -13.81 64.82
C PRO A 144 -22.11 -12.57 63.98
N PRO A 145 -22.75 -11.42 64.23
CA PRO A 145 -22.55 -10.20 63.46
C PRO A 145 -21.15 -9.60 63.64
N ALA A 146 -20.59 -9.13 62.53
CA ALA A 146 -19.28 -8.47 62.48
C ALA A 146 -19.28 -7.15 63.29
N PRO A 147 -18.19 -6.85 64.03
CA PRO A 147 -18.08 -5.61 64.79
C PRO A 147 -17.87 -4.38 63.88
N ALA A 148 -18.49 -3.27 64.29
CA ALA A 148 -18.47 -1.99 63.59
C ALA A 148 -17.06 -1.40 63.46
N PRO A 149 -16.76 -0.68 62.35
CA PRO A 149 -15.46 -0.05 62.13
C PRO A 149 -15.22 1.13 63.08
N ALA A 150 -14.01 1.18 63.62
CA ALA A 150 -13.52 2.25 64.50
C ALA A 150 -13.35 3.59 63.76
N PRO A 151 -13.53 4.74 64.46
CA PRO A 151 -13.39 6.06 63.86
C PRO A 151 -11.94 6.42 63.53
N ALA A 152 -11.75 7.09 62.38
CA ALA A 152 -10.46 7.54 61.86
C ALA A 152 -9.82 8.65 62.73
N PRO A 153 -8.48 8.70 62.82
CA PRO A 153 -7.76 9.75 63.54
C PRO A 153 -7.76 11.10 62.78
N PRO A 154 -7.67 12.23 63.51
CA PRO A 154 -7.67 13.56 62.92
C PRO A 154 -6.38 13.88 62.15
N SER A 155 -6.56 14.55 61.01
CA SER A 155 -5.52 15.00 60.09
C SER A 155 -4.66 16.12 60.70
N PRO A 156 -3.31 16.08 60.61
CA PRO A 156 -2.45 17.12 61.13
C PRO A 156 -2.49 18.40 60.27
N ALA A 157 -2.53 19.54 60.96
CA ALA A 157 -2.58 20.89 60.39
C ALA A 157 -1.35 21.21 59.51
N ALA A 158 -1.62 21.89 58.40
CA ALA A 158 -0.62 22.41 57.47
C ALA A 158 0.16 23.59 58.09
N PRO A 159 1.47 23.74 57.80
CA PRO A 159 2.24 24.92 58.20
C PRO A 159 1.99 26.11 57.25
N ASP A 160 1.83 27.28 57.86
CA ASP A 160 1.82 28.60 57.22
C ASP A 160 3.12 28.84 56.43
N ILE A 161 2.98 29.11 55.12
CA ILE A 161 4.07 29.61 54.29
C ILE A 161 3.84 31.10 54.06
N THR A 162 4.67 31.91 54.72
CA THR A 162 4.84 33.35 54.47
C THR A 162 5.25 33.64 53.02
N PRO A 163 4.68 34.67 52.34
CA PRO A 163 5.07 35.04 50.98
C PRO A 163 6.43 35.75 50.96
N ALA A 164 7.34 35.24 50.13
CA ALA A 164 8.62 35.88 49.83
C ALA A 164 8.45 37.03 48.83
N ALA A 165 9.19 38.11 49.08
CA ALA A 165 9.17 39.39 48.37
C ALA A 165 9.51 39.30 46.87
N ALA A 166 8.82 40.14 46.10
CA ALA A 166 8.99 40.31 44.66
C ALA A 166 10.33 40.98 44.29
N PRO A 167 11.03 40.54 43.22
CA PRO A 167 12.16 41.26 42.66
C PRO A 167 11.72 42.41 41.71
N PRO A 168 12.53 43.48 41.56
CA PRO A 168 12.18 44.68 40.81
C PRO A 168 12.22 44.48 39.29
N ALA A 169 11.35 45.23 38.62
CA ALA A 169 11.14 45.25 37.17
C ALA A 169 12.40 45.67 36.39
N ALA A 170 12.70 44.94 35.32
CA ALA A 170 13.65 45.33 34.28
C ALA A 170 12.94 46.11 33.15
N PRO A 171 13.61 47.10 32.52
CA PRO A 171 12.99 48.03 31.59
C PRO A 171 12.70 47.44 30.20
N SER A 172 11.56 47.86 29.64
CA SER A 172 11.06 47.55 28.30
C SER A 172 11.99 48.06 27.19
N PRO A 173 12.22 47.30 26.11
CA PRO A 173 12.80 47.84 24.89
C PRO A 173 11.74 48.57 24.06
N VAL A 174 12.16 49.76 23.63
CA VAL A 174 11.48 50.74 22.78
C VAL A 174 11.08 50.14 21.43
N ALA A 175 9.83 50.41 21.05
CA ALA A 175 9.27 50.12 19.74
C ALA A 175 9.90 51.00 18.65
N ALA A 176 10.27 50.40 17.51
CA ALA A 176 10.53 51.10 16.26
C ALA A 176 9.35 50.91 15.30
N PRO A 177 8.92 51.95 14.56
CA PRO A 177 7.78 51.88 13.67
C PRO A 177 8.20 51.41 12.28
N ILE A 178 7.43 50.50 11.68
CA ILE A 178 7.41 50.32 10.22
C ILE A 178 5.99 50.55 9.75
N ALA A 179 5.83 51.62 8.98
CA ALA A 179 4.60 52.03 8.35
C ALA A 179 4.35 51.27 7.04
N ALA A 180 3.08 50.91 6.86
CA ALA A 180 2.24 51.04 5.66
C ALA A 180 2.74 50.59 4.27
N ALA A 181 2.02 49.60 3.70
CA ALA A 181 1.40 49.63 2.35
C ALA A 181 0.54 48.35 2.20
N ALA A 182 -0.78 48.43 2.31
CA ALA A 182 -1.74 48.65 1.22
C ALA A 182 -1.87 47.46 0.24
N ALA A 183 -3.01 46.76 0.29
CA ALA A 183 -3.87 46.46 -0.87
C ALA A 183 -5.10 45.64 -0.43
N ASP A 184 -6.25 46.31 -0.43
CA ASP A 184 -7.58 45.72 -0.51
C ASP A 184 -7.74 44.90 -1.80
N SER A 185 -8.38 43.73 -1.69
CA SER A 185 -9.07 43.13 -2.82
C SER A 185 -10.32 42.40 -2.34
N SER A 186 -11.42 43.10 -2.54
CA SER A 186 -12.82 42.71 -2.52
C SER A 186 -13.10 41.28 -3.00
N SER A 187 -13.97 40.57 -2.28
CA SER A 187 -14.64 39.37 -2.78
C SER A 187 -16.12 39.39 -2.35
N PRO A 188 -17.09 39.30 -3.28
CA PRO A 188 -18.51 39.39 -2.96
C PRO A 188 -19.10 38.04 -2.54
N ALA A 189 -20.16 38.12 -1.74
CA ALA A 189 -20.92 37.01 -1.19
C ALA A 189 -21.57 36.12 -2.28
N PRO A 190 -21.64 34.78 -2.08
CA PRO A 190 -22.45 33.93 -2.93
C PRO A 190 -23.89 33.82 -2.40
N THR A 191 -24.83 34.40 -3.14
CA THR A 191 -26.26 34.14 -3.03
C THR A 191 -26.57 32.73 -3.52
N GLY A 192 -27.33 31.96 -2.71
CA GLY A 192 -27.73 30.60 -3.01
C GLY A 192 -28.71 30.46 -4.17
N LYS A 193 -28.60 29.33 -4.87
CA LYS A 193 -29.69 28.68 -5.60
C LYS A 193 -29.57 27.18 -5.43
N THR A 194 -30.59 26.60 -4.83
CA THR A 194 -30.87 25.16 -4.75
C THR A 194 -31.21 24.65 -6.14
N SER A 195 -30.52 23.62 -6.61
CA SER A 195 -30.88 22.88 -7.82
C SER A 195 -30.64 21.40 -7.56
N GLY A 196 -31.73 20.70 -7.29
CA GLY A 196 -31.73 19.24 -7.13
C GLY A 196 -31.53 18.54 -8.47
N PRO A 197 -30.84 17.39 -8.52
CA PRO A 197 -30.67 16.65 -9.76
C PRO A 197 -31.94 15.86 -10.10
N ASN A 198 -32.51 16.21 -11.25
CA ASN A 198 -33.53 15.49 -12.00
C ASN A 198 -32.90 14.20 -12.58
N LEU A 199 -33.31 13.04 -12.08
CA LEU A 199 -32.87 11.73 -12.56
C LEU A 199 -33.85 11.22 -13.64
N LYS A 200 -33.37 11.12 -14.89
CA LYS A 200 -34.01 10.32 -15.93
C LYS A 200 -33.69 8.83 -15.72
N PRO A 201 -34.65 7.90 -15.86
CA PRO A 201 -34.39 6.47 -15.83
C PRO A 201 -33.60 6.01 -17.06
N LEU A 202 -32.50 5.28 -16.86
CA LEU A 202 -31.82 4.54 -17.91
C LEU A 202 -32.42 3.12 -17.99
N GLU A 203 -32.91 2.78 -19.18
CA GLU A 203 -33.46 1.48 -19.54
C GLU A 203 -32.43 0.36 -19.40
N ALA A 204 -32.91 -0.79 -18.91
CA ALA A 204 -32.12 -1.99 -18.72
C ALA A 204 -31.77 -2.68 -20.06
N PRO A 205 -30.52 -3.13 -20.27
CA PRO A 205 -30.20 -3.96 -21.42
C PRO A 205 -30.73 -5.39 -21.23
N LYS A 206 -31.67 -5.80 -22.09
CA LYS A 206 -32.08 -7.20 -22.26
C LYS A 206 -30.91 -8.03 -22.78
N GLN A 207 -30.25 -8.80 -21.92
CA GLN A 207 -29.37 -9.89 -22.34
C GLN A 207 -30.18 -11.18 -22.52
N ASN A 208 -30.44 -11.50 -23.79
CA ASN A 208 -30.89 -12.82 -24.22
C ASN A 208 -29.71 -13.80 -24.13
N ARG A 209 -29.82 -14.82 -23.27
CA ARG A 209 -28.88 -15.95 -23.23
C ARG A 209 -29.60 -17.19 -23.78
N PRO A 210 -29.11 -17.83 -24.86
CA PRO A 210 -29.60 -19.14 -25.28
C PRO A 210 -29.13 -20.24 -24.33
N ALA A 211 -29.99 -21.25 -24.15
CA ALA A 211 -29.79 -22.42 -23.31
C ALA A 211 -28.65 -23.34 -23.81
N PRO A 212 -28.01 -24.12 -22.93
CA PRO A 212 -26.97 -25.07 -23.31
C PRO A 212 -27.60 -26.38 -23.80
N GLY A 213 -27.31 -26.76 -25.04
CA GLY A 213 -27.77 -28.02 -25.61
C GLY A 213 -26.92 -28.49 -26.79
N THR A 214 -26.43 -29.72 -26.64
CA THR A 214 -26.04 -30.70 -27.69
C THR A 214 -24.69 -30.58 -28.42
N LYS A 215 -23.91 -31.66 -28.19
CA LYS A 215 -22.77 -32.26 -28.91
C LYS A 215 -22.79 -32.09 -30.44
N PRO A 216 -21.62 -31.95 -31.08
CA PRO A 216 -21.06 -33.00 -31.95
C PRO A 216 -19.52 -33.08 -31.78
N ALA A 217 -18.71 -34.00 -32.28
CA ALA A 217 -18.74 -35.27 -32.99
C ALA A 217 -17.24 -35.63 -33.16
N ASP A 218 -16.90 -36.90 -33.26
CA ASP A 218 -15.53 -37.41 -33.28
C ASP A 218 -14.64 -36.80 -34.37
N LEU A 219 -13.40 -36.46 -34.01
CA LEU A 219 -12.31 -36.16 -34.95
C LEU A 219 -11.60 -37.46 -35.35
N PRO A 220 -11.35 -37.71 -36.65
CA PRO A 220 -10.70 -38.93 -37.09
C PRO A 220 -9.19 -38.92 -36.79
N ALA A 221 -8.72 -40.09 -36.38
CA ALA A 221 -7.31 -40.39 -36.13
C ALA A 221 -6.45 -40.12 -37.37
N LYS A 222 -5.32 -39.43 -37.14
CA LYS A 222 -4.29 -39.15 -38.13
C LYS A 222 -3.51 -40.44 -38.45
N PRO A 223 -3.39 -40.86 -39.72
CA PRO A 223 -2.64 -42.05 -40.08
C PRO A 223 -1.13 -41.82 -40.00
N SER A 224 -0.45 -42.75 -39.34
CA SER A 224 0.99 -42.94 -39.31
C SER A 224 1.45 -43.71 -40.55
N ALA A 225 2.43 -43.18 -41.30
CA ALA A 225 3.32 -43.93 -42.21
C ALA A 225 4.37 -42.99 -42.83
N PRO A 226 5.46 -43.49 -43.44
CA PRO A 226 6.28 -44.63 -43.06
C PRO A 226 7.79 -44.26 -42.98
N VAL A 227 8.55 -45.18 -42.39
CA VAL A 227 10.01 -45.27 -42.41
C VAL A 227 10.50 -45.36 -43.85
N ALA A 228 11.39 -44.45 -44.25
CA ALA A 228 12.17 -44.54 -45.48
C ALA A 228 13.67 -44.57 -45.14
N ALA A 229 14.24 -45.77 -45.22
CA ALA A 229 15.67 -46.00 -45.26
C ALA A 229 16.24 -45.38 -46.55
N THR A 230 17.27 -44.54 -46.42
CA THR A 230 18.10 -44.15 -47.56
C THR A 230 19.55 -44.50 -47.23
N THR A 231 20.06 -45.45 -48.01
CA THR A 231 21.44 -45.94 -48.04
C THR A 231 22.36 -44.84 -48.60
N ASN A 232 23.48 -44.58 -47.91
CA ASN A 232 24.57 -43.77 -48.43
C ASN A 232 25.48 -44.64 -49.32
N PRO A 233 25.76 -44.26 -50.58
CA PRO A 233 26.86 -44.85 -51.33
C PRO A 233 28.18 -44.20 -50.93
N ALA A 234 29.18 -45.05 -50.65
CA ALA A 234 30.57 -44.65 -50.47
C ALA A 234 31.11 -43.90 -51.70
N LYS A 235 31.84 -42.80 -51.47
CA LYS A 235 32.56 -42.04 -52.52
C LYS A 235 34.05 -41.94 -52.15
N PRO A 236 34.98 -42.02 -53.14
CA PRO A 236 36.30 -42.57 -52.93
C PRO A 236 37.33 -41.57 -52.41
N THR A 237 38.29 -42.16 -51.70
CA THR A 237 39.57 -41.61 -51.25
C THR A 237 40.31 -40.97 -52.43
N THR A 238 40.39 -39.64 -52.45
CA THR A 238 41.26 -38.90 -53.37
C THR A 238 42.41 -38.30 -52.59
N ALA A 239 43.62 -38.54 -53.08
CA ALA A 239 44.89 -38.22 -52.44
C ALA A 239 45.04 -36.74 -52.08
N LYS A 240 45.68 -36.52 -50.92
CA LYS A 240 45.92 -35.24 -50.26
C LYS A 240 47.15 -34.55 -50.87
N PRO A 241 47.02 -33.43 -51.61
CA PRO A 241 48.17 -32.59 -51.91
C PRO A 241 48.62 -31.87 -50.64
N VAL A 242 49.90 -31.99 -50.31
CA VAL A 242 50.56 -31.26 -49.21
C VAL A 242 50.63 -29.79 -49.64
N ALA A 243 49.68 -28.99 -49.16
CA ALA A 243 49.65 -27.55 -49.38
C ALA A 243 50.59 -26.85 -48.40
N VAL A 244 51.49 -26.04 -48.97
CA VAL A 244 52.36 -25.08 -48.27
C VAL A 244 51.52 -24.21 -47.33
N PRO A 245 51.97 -23.92 -46.09
CA PRO A 245 51.23 -23.07 -45.15
C PRO A 245 51.10 -21.66 -45.71
N ALA A 246 49.95 -21.39 -46.33
CA ALA A 246 49.56 -20.06 -46.77
C ALA A 246 49.50 -19.16 -45.52
N SER A 247 50.21 -18.03 -45.58
CA SER A 247 50.20 -17.01 -44.54
C SER A 247 48.75 -16.67 -44.17
N PRO A 248 48.43 -16.52 -42.87
CA PRO A 248 47.07 -16.22 -42.44
C PRO A 248 46.58 -14.99 -43.21
N PRO A 249 45.43 -15.07 -43.90
CA PRO A 249 44.94 -13.98 -44.72
C PRO A 249 44.83 -12.73 -43.85
N ALA A 250 45.43 -11.63 -44.31
CA ALA A 250 45.35 -10.35 -43.64
C ALA A 250 43.87 -10.07 -43.35
N LYS A 251 43.53 -9.91 -42.06
CA LYS A 251 42.15 -9.64 -41.62
C LYS A 251 41.64 -8.44 -42.39
N ALA A 252 40.75 -8.67 -43.35
CA ALA A 252 40.14 -7.61 -44.13
C ALA A 252 39.52 -6.60 -43.16
N SER A 253 40.03 -5.37 -43.17
CA SER A 253 39.54 -4.25 -42.38
C SER A 253 38.08 -4.01 -42.77
N GLY A 254 37.15 -4.55 -41.98
CA GLY A 254 35.75 -4.63 -42.35
C GLY A 254 35.02 -5.86 -41.81
N GLN A 255 35.73 -6.80 -41.17
CA GLN A 255 35.04 -7.92 -40.52
C GLN A 255 34.07 -7.42 -39.44
N PRO A 256 32.81 -7.89 -39.48
CA PRO A 256 31.81 -7.56 -38.48
C PRO A 256 32.29 -7.97 -37.10
N SER A 257 32.35 -7.02 -36.18
CA SER A 257 32.73 -7.30 -34.79
C SER A 257 31.51 -7.20 -33.90
N LEU A 258 31.10 -8.35 -33.36
CA LEU A 258 29.98 -8.43 -32.41
C LEU A 258 30.21 -7.50 -31.22
N GLY A 259 31.44 -7.45 -30.70
CA GLY A 259 31.80 -6.59 -29.56
C GLY A 259 31.57 -5.10 -29.83
N MET A 260 31.93 -4.61 -31.02
CA MET A 260 31.71 -3.21 -31.39
C MET A 260 30.22 -2.91 -31.60
N GLY A 261 29.45 -3.90 -32.06
CA GLY A 261 28.00 -3.84 -32.10
C GLY A 261 27.34 -3.74 -30.71
N ILE A 262 27.81 -4.52 -29.72
CA ILE A 262 27.33 -4.41 -28.32
C ILE A 262 27.66 -3.02 -27.75
N ALA A 263 28.89 -2.53 -27.97
CA ALA A 263 29.30 -1.19 -27.55
C ALA A 263 28.41 -0.11 -28.18
N GLY A 264 28.05 -0.27 -29.46
CA GLY A 264 27.12 0.63 -30.13
C GLY A 264 25.70 0.57 -29.60
N ALA A 265 25.20 -0.62 -29.24
CA ALA A 265 23.91 -0.77 -28.58
C ALA A 265 23.86 -0.02 -27.25
N ALA A 266 24.91 -0.16 -26.43
CA ALA A 266 25.03 0.54 -25.15
C ALA A 266 25.08 2.06 -25.34
N ALA A 267 25.90 2.55 -26.29
CA ALA A 267 25.99 3.98 -26.60
C ALA A 267 24.65 4.57 -27.07
N GLY A 268 23.95 3.85 -27.97
CA GLY A 268 22.62 4.24 -28.44
C GLY A 268 21.57 4.26 -27.33
N ALA A 269 21.59 3.26 -26.44
CA ALA A 269 20.71 3.20 -25.28
C ALA A 269 20.97 4.36 -24.30
N LEU A 270 22.24 4.69 -24.03
CA LEU A 270 22.62 5.84 -23.19
C LEU A 270 22.16 7.17 -23.78
N LEU A 271 22.31 7.36 -25.10
CA LEU A 271 21.82 8.55 -25.79
C LEU A 271 20.29 8.66 -25.70
N GLY A 272 19.58 7.54 -25.88
CA GLY A 272 18.13 7.49 -25.71
C GLY A 272 17.69 7.82 -24.28
N SER A 273 18.38 7.28 -23.28
CA SER A 273 18.13 7.60 -21.87
C SER A 273 18.39 9.07 -21.56
N ALA A 274 19.47 9.66 -22.10
CA ALA A 274 19.77 11.08 -21.93
C ALA A 274 18.68 11.97 -22.56
N LEU A 275 18.20 11.62 -23.76
CA LEU A 275 17.10 12.33 -24.42
C LEU A 275 15.80 12.21 -23.62
N TRP A 276 15.47 11.02 -23.12
CA TRP A 276 14.33 10.80 -22.25
C TRP A 276 14.45 11.63 -20.96
N PHE A 277 15.61 11.62 -20.31
CA PHE A 277 15.87 12.42 -19.12
C PHE A 277 15.71 13.92 -19.36
N ALA A 278 16.25 14.44 -20.48
CA ALA A 278 16.07 15.83 -20.87
C ALA A 278 14.58 16.16 -21.05
N LEU A 279 13.84 15.30 -21.75
CA LEU A 279 12.41 15.48 -21.97
C LEU A 279 11.61 15.48 -20.65
N LEU A 280 11.97 14.62 -19.68
CA LEU A 280 11.38 14.63 -18.34
C LEU A 280 11.71 15.89 -17.52
N LYS A 281 12.85 16.53 -17.80
CA LYS A 281 13.18 17.81 -17.18
C LYS A 281 12.36 18.95 -17.75
N PHE A 282 12.10 18.96 -19.06
CA PHE A 282 11.37 20.04 -19.74
C PHE A 282 9.85 19.84 -19.78
N THR A 283 9.37 18.60 -19.73
CA THR A 283 7.95 18.28 -19.85
C THR A 283 7.43 17.60 -18.59
N SER A 284 6.21 17.96 -18.15
CA SER A 284 5.53 17.30 -17.02
C SER A 284 4.72 16.08 -17.45
N MET A 285 4.86 15.62 -18.70
CA MET A 285 4.08 14.53 -19.27
C MET A 285 4.68 13.17 -18.91
N SER A 286 3.81 12.18 -18.67
CA SER A 286 4.21 10.79 -18.53
C SER A 286 4.75 10.28 -19.87
N ALA A 287 6.07 10.10 -19.93
CA ALA A 287 6.79 9.82 -21.16
C ALA A 287 6.89 8.31 -21.47
N GLY A 288 5.86 7.51 -21.15
CA GLY A 288 5.87 6.07 -21.44
C GLY A 288 6.14 5.74 -22.92
N TRP A 289 5.72 6.65 -23.81
CA TRP A 289 5.96 6.59 -25.25
C TRP A 289 7.44 6.74 -25.66
N MET A 290 8.35 7.09 -24.75
CA MET A 290 9.80 7.20 -25.03
C MET A 290 10.51 5.85 -25.08
N ALA A 291 9.93 4.78 -24.53
CA ALA A 291 10.52 3.44 -24.59
C ALA A 291 10.83 2.97 -26.03
N PRO A 292 9.90 3.11 -27.01
CA PRO A 292 10.19 2.93 -28.44
C PRO A 292 11.40 3.72 -28.95
N VAL A 293 11.57 4.97 -28.53
CA VAL A 293 12.67 5.85 -28.99
C VAL A 293 14.00 5.33 -28.46
N VAL A 294 14.08 4.96 -27.19
CA VAL A 294 15.30 4.37 -26.59
C VAL A 294 15.65 3.05 -27.26
N GLY A 295 14.66 2.18 -27.47
CA GLY A 295 14.85 0.92 -28.18
C GLY A 295 15.36 1.13 -29.61
N ALA A 296 14.79 2.09 -30.34
CA ALA A 296 15.20 2.41 -31.69
C ALA A 296 16.66 2.91 -31.75
N LEU A 297 17.05 3.78 -30.82
CA LEU A 297 18.42 4.30 -30.73
C LEU A 297 19.43 3.21 -30.34
N ALA A 298 19.07 2.30 -29.44
CA ALA A 298 19.91 1.14 -29.12
C ALA A 298 20.12 0.25 -30.34
N GLY A 299 19.05 -0.09 -31.07
CA GLY A 299 19.15 -0.89 -32.31
C GLY A 299 19.96 -0.19 -33.41
N PHE A 300 19.78 1.13 -33.57
CA PHE A 300 20.54 1.94 -34.53
C PHE A 300 22.03 1.99 -34.18
N GLY A 301 22.38 2.23 -32.92
CA GLY A 301 23.76 2.24 -32.45
C GLY A 301 24.44 0.88 -32.65
N ALA A 302 23.72 -0.21 -32.37
CA ALA A 302 24.20 -1.57 -32.59
C ALA A 302 24.57 -1.80 -34.06
N ARG A 303 23.69 -1.39 -34.98
CA ARG A 303 23.90 -1.51 -36.42
C ARG A 303 25.07 -0.68 -36.92
N LEU A 304 25.13 0.59 -36.50
CA LEU A 304 26.13 1.56 -36.96
C LEU A 304 27.56 1.09 -36.66
N LEU A 305 27.77 0.51 -35.48
CA LEU A 305 29.10 0.09 -35.02
C LEU A 305 29.40 -1.39 -35.28
N GLY A 306 28.40 -2.28 -35.23
CA GLY A 306 28.60 -3.72 -35.45
C GLY A 306 28.77 -4.12 -36.91
N ARG A 307 28.18 -3.33 -37.84
CA ARG A 307 28.18 -3.59 -39.29
C ARG A 307 27.82 -5.04 -39.68
N THR A 308 26.94 -5.67 -38.88
CA THR A 308 26.51 -7.06 -39.04
C THR A 308 25.01 -7.18 -38.89
N THR A 309 24.44 -8.15 -39.60
CA THR A 309 23.01 -8.54 -39.51
C THR A 309 22.82 -9.78 -38.65
N ALA A 310 23.84 -10.20 -37.89
CA ALA A 310 23.76 -11.37 -37.03
C ALA A 310 22.62 -11.22 -36.00
N PRO A 311 21.76 -12.24 -35.83
CA PRO A 311 20.66 -12.19 -34.86
C PRO A 311 21.12 -11.92 -33.42
N ALA A 312 22.34 -12.34 -33.07
CA ALA A 312 22.96 -12.08 -31.77
C ALA A 312 23.08 -10.57 -31.46
N LEU A 313 23.27 -9.73 -32.48
CA LEU A 313 23.35 -8.29 -32.31
C LEU A 313 21.99 -7.70 -31.91
N GLY A 314 20.90 -8.19 -32.53
CA GLY A 314 19.53 -7.82 -32.14
C GLY A 314 19.23 -8.22 -30.70
N GLY A 315 19.67 -9.41 -30.28
CA GLY A 315 19.56 -9.86 -28.89
C GLY A 315 20.29 -8.94 -27.91
N ALA A 316 21.55 -8.56 -28.22
CA ALA A 316 22.30 -7.61 -27.40
C ALA A 316 21.63 -6.24 -27.30
N ALA A 317 21.12 -5.72 -28.42
CA ALA A 317 20.39 -4.45 -28.45
C ALA A 317 19.13 -4.50 -27.57
N CYS A 318 18.39 -5.61 -27.56
CA CYS A 318 17.24 -5.80 -26.67
C CYS A 318 17.61 -5.74 -25.19
N VAL A 319 18.72 -6.40 -24.79
CA VAL A 319 19.18 -6.39 -23.40
C VAL A 319 19.56 -4.97 -22.97
N CYS A 320 20.36 -4.26 -23.79
CA CYS A 320 20.74 -2.88 -23.53
C CYS A 320 19.50 -1.95 -23.43
N ALA A 321 18.55 -2.08 -24.36
CA ALA A 321 17.31 -1.30 -24.34
C ALA A 321 16.47 -1.59 -23.10
N THR A 322 16.33 -2.85 -22.70
CA THR A 322 15.53 -3.24 -21.52
C THR A 322 16.12 -2.67 -20.24
N LEU A 323 17.44 -2.77 -20.05
CA LEU A 323 18.11 -2.19 -18.89
C LEU A 323 17.97 -0.66 -18.85
N ALA A 324 18.14 0.00 -20.00
CA ALA A 324 18.00 1.44 -20.11
C ALA A 324 16.56 1.91 -19.81
N ILE A 325 15.55 1.27 -20.40
CA ILE A 325 14.14 1.60 -20.17
C ILE A 325 13.75 1.31 -18.71
N GLY A 326 14.21 0.20 -18.13
CA GLY A 326 13.95 -0.15 -16.74
C GLY A 326 14.53 0.89 -15.78
N LEU A 327 15.80 1.24 -15.95
CA LEU A 327 16.46 2.28 -15.14
C LEU A 327 15.77 3.64 -15.29
N MET A 328 15.40 4.04 -16.51
CA MET A 328 14.70 5.30 -16.74
C MET A 328 13.29 5.32 -16.15
N SER A 329 12.57 4.19 -16.20
CA SER A 329 11.25 4.07 -15.60
C SER A 329 11.32 4.20 -14.06
N TRP A 330 12.31 3.57 -13.44
CA TRP A 330 12.65 3.76 -12.03
C TRP A 330 13.00 5.24 -11.72
N LEU A 331 13.85 5.84 -12.58
CA LEU A 331 14.10 7.28 -12.73
C LEU A 331 12.86 8.16 -12.51
N VAL A 332 11.91 7.95 -13.41
CA VAL A 332 10.64 8.68 -13.49
C VAL A 332 9.82 8.47 -12.23
N MET A 333 9.74 7.22 -11.77
CA MET A 333 8.96 6.86 -10.59
C MET A 333 9.50 7.55 -9.33
N LEU A 334 10.81 7.50 -9.08
CA LEU A 334 11.43 8.19 -7.95
C LEU A 334 11.16 9.70 -7.98
N ARG A 335 11.28 10.34 -9.16
CA ARG A 335 10.97 11.76 -9.31
C ARG A 335 9.48 12.07 -9.11
N HIS A 336 8.60 11.17 -9.55
CA HIS A 336 7.16 11.31 -9.36
C HIS A 336 6.82 11.24 -7.87
N ILE A 337 7.33 10.23 -7.16
CA ILE A 337 7.19 10.07 -5.71
C ILE A 337 7.70 11.32 -5.00
N ASP A 338 8.93 11.76 -5.29
CA ASP A 338 9.50 12.95 -4.64
C ASP A 338 8.63 14.20 -4.87
N ARG A 339 8.05 14.36 -6.07
CA ARG A 339 7.15 15.49 -6.39
C ARG A 339 5.81 15.41 -5.66
N GLN A 340 5.23 14.23 -5.51
CA GLN A 340 3.97 14.02 -4.79
C GLN A 340 4.16 14.15 -3.27
N LEU A 341 5.28 13.64 -2.75
CA LEU A 341 5.58 13.68 -1.33
C LEU A 341 6.00 15.07 -0.87
N ALA A 342 6.72 15.86 -1.68
CA ALA A 342 7.21 17.18 -1.27
C ALA A 342 6.18 18.10 -0.57
N PRO A 343 4.96 18.33 -1.11
CA PRO A 343 3.95 19.15 -0.42
C PRO A 343 3.42 18.50 0.86
N GLN A 344 3.26 17.18 0.89
CA GLN A 344 2.82 16.46 2.08
C GLN A 344 3.85 16.52 3.20
N MET A 345 5.13 16.32 2.86
CA MET A 345 6.26 16.38 3.79
C MET A 345 6.38 17.77 4.42
N LYS A 346 6.18 18.84 3.65
CA LYS A 346 6.14 20.21 4.18
C LYS A 346 5.02 20.38 5.21
N THR A 347 3.84 19.87 4.90
CA THR A 347 2.65 19.97 5.77
C THR A 347 2.86 19.14 7.04
N GLN A 348 3.35 17.91 6.91
CA GLN A 348 3.67 17.03 8.03
C GLN A 348 4.73 17.64 8.94
N TYR A 349 5.82 18.18 8.39
CA TYR A 349 6.85 18.86 9.18
C TYR A 349 6.28 20.04 9.97
N ALA A 350 5.46 20.88 9.33
CA ALA A 350 4.83 22.02 10.01
C ALA A 350 3.90 21.56 11.14
N THR A 351 3.11 20.49 10.92
CA THR A 351 2.23 19.91 11.92
C THR A 351 3.01 19.29 13.08
N GLU A 352 4.06 18.50 12.80
CA GLU A 352 4.92 17.92 13.82
C GLU A 352 5.64 19.03 14.63
N LEU A 353 6.09 20.10 13.97
CA LEU A 353 6.79 21.20 14.63
C LEU A 353 5.85 21.99 15.55
N ALA A 354 4.64 22.30 15.06
CA ALA A 354 3.61 22.95 15.88
C ALA A 354 3.22 22.08 17.10
N THR A 355 3.11 20.76 16.90
CA THR A 355 2.81 19.81 17.98
C THR A 355 3.95 19.75 19.00
N ALA A 356 5.19 19.73 18.54
CA ALA A 356 6.36 19.74 19.41
C ALA A 356 6.49 21.05 20.21
N GLN A 357 6.20 22.20 19.58
CA GLN A 357 6.18 23.51 20.25
C GLN A 357 5.08 23.60 21.31
N ALA A 358 3.90 23.03 21.04
CA ALA A 358 2.82 22.93 22.01
C ALA A 358 3.23 22.03 23.18
N ALA A 359 3.76 20.84 22.91
CA ALA A 359 4.22 19.90 23.94
C ALA A 359 5.37 20.46 24.81
N ALA A 360 6.28 21.24 24.22
CA ALA A 360 7.39 21.84 24.95
C ALA A 360 6.95 22.88 25.99
N LYS A 361 5.79 23.52 25.77
CA LYS A 361 5.19 24.56 26.64
C LYS A 361 4.02 24.06 27.49
N ALA A 362 3.55 22.84 27.25
CA ALA A 362 2.36 22.29 27.86
C ALA A 362 2.50 22.07 29.37
N THR A 363 1.44 22.38 30.10
CA THR A 363 1.21 21.94 31.48
C THR A 363 0.91 20.43 31.54
N ASP A 364 0.88 19.83 32.74
CA ASP A 364 0.58 18.39 32.87
C ASP A 364 -0.81 18.01 32.35
N ALA A 365 -1.81 18.86 32.57
CA ALA A 365 -3.16 18.65 32.05
C ALA A 365 -3.19 18.68 30.51
N GLU A 366 -2.45 19.62 29.89
CA GLU A 366 -2.33 19.69 28.43
C GLU A 366 -1.50 18.53 27.87
N LEU A 367 -0.47 18.08 28.59
CA LEU A 367 0.35 16.95 28.17
C LEU A 367 -0.45 15.66 28.16
N LYS A 368 -1.38 15.45 29.10
CA LYS A 368 -2.35 14.34 29.06
C LYS A 368 -3.17 14.34 27.77
N LEU A 369 -3.65 15.51 27.33
CA LEU A 369 -4.38 15.65 26.06
C LEU A 369 -3.50 15.35 24.84
N ILE A 370 -2.23 15.75 24.88
CA ILE A 370 -1.26 15.48 23.80
C ILE A 370 -0.92 13.99 23.74
N ILE A 371 -0.71 13.34 24.89
CA ILE A 371 -0.44 11.90 24.99
C ILE A 371 -1.66 11.11 24.48
N ALA A 372 -2.86 11.45 24.93
CA ALA A 372 -4.09 10.81 24.48
C ALA A 372 -4.36 10.98 22.98
N ARG A 373 -3.93 12.11 22.38
CA ARG A 373 -4.02 12.30 20.93
C ARG A 373 -2.96 11.49 20.17
N ALA A 374 -1.75 11.39 20.73
CA ALA A 374 -0.64 10.68 20.11
C ALA A 374 -0.76 9.15 20.18
N SER A 375 -1.50 8.61 21.16
CA SER A 375 -1.72 7.16 21.32
C SER A 375 -2.61 6.55 20.23
N ASN A 376 -3.14 7.36 19.30
CA ASN A 376 -3.98 6.93 18.18
C ASN A 376 -5.13 5.97 18.56
N THR A 377 -5.56 6.03 19.82
CA THR A 377 -6.72 5.31 20.29
C THR A 377 -7.94 6.16 19.95
N ALA A 378 -8.76 5.69 19.01
CA ALA A 378 -9.93 6.39 18.48
C ALA A 378 -11.00 6.78 19.53
N ASP A 379 -10.76 6.46 20.80
CA ASP A 379 -11.67 6.61 21.92
C ASP A 379 -11.33 7.87 22.74
N MET A 380 -12.18 8.90 22.62
CA MET A 380 -12.01 10.15 23.37
C MET A 380 -12.19 9.95 24.89
N GLN A 381 -12.71 8.81 25.35
CA GLN A 381 -12.80 8.51 26.78
C GLN A 381 -11.42 8.30 27.43
N ILE A 382 -10.36 8.07 26.65
CA ILE A 382 -9.01 7.79 27.18
C ILE A 382 -8.30 9.04 27.72
N THR A 383 -8.75 10.26 27.41
CA THR A 383 -8.18 11.46 28.04
C THR A 383 -8.31 11.44 29.57
N ALA A 384 -9.31 10.72 30.12
CA ALA A 384 -9.47 10.53 31.56
C ALA A 384 -8.53 9.46 32.16
N ASN A 385 -7.95 8.60 31.32
CA ASN A 385 -7.17 7.43 31.74
C ASN A 385 -5.66 7.60 31.60
N VAL A 386 -5.17 8.74 31.06
CA VAL A 386 -3.71 8.99 31.01
C VAL A 386 -3.21 9.22 32.43
N SER A 387 -2.46 8.24 32.94
CA SER A 387 -1.99 8.25 34.33
C SER A 387 -0.84 9.25 34.52
N ASP A 388 -0.62 9.69 35.74
CA ASP A 388 0.49 10.61 36.04
C ASP A 388 1.86 9.96 35.79
N GLU A 389 1.93 8.63 35.90
CA GLU A 389 3.11 7.83 35.53
C GLU A 389 3.39 7.89 34.03
N GLU A 390 2.37 7.84 33.17
CA GLU A 390 2.52 7.99 31.72
C GLU A 390 3.00 9.40 31.36
N VAL A 391 2.46 10.43 32.02
CA VAL A 391 2.93 11.82 31.86
C VAL A 391 4.39 11.94 32.26
N LYS A 392 4.78 11.36 33.41
CA LYS A 392 6.18 11.36 33.89
C LYS A 392 7.10 10.60 32.93
N ALA A 393 6.69 9.45 32.43
CA ALA A 393 7.43 8.66 31.45
C ALA A 393 7.60 9.43 30.13
N TYR A 394 6.54 10.11 29.65
CA TYR A 394 6.59 10.93 28.45
C TYR A 394 7.55 12.13 28.61
N ARG A 395 7.52 12.80 29.77
CA ARG A 395 8.47 13.88 30.12
C ARG A 395 9.92 13.39 30.12
N ALA A 396 10.17 12.20 30.64
CA ALA A 396 11.52 11.65 30.70
C ALA A 396 12.04 11.20 29.33
N THR A 397 11.19 10.65 28.46
CA THR A 397 11.62 9.96 27.24
C THR A 397 11.39 10.76 25.95
N LYS A 398 10.22 11.37 25.77
CA LYS A 398 9.79 12.01 24.51
C LYS A 398 9.99 13.52 24.51
N LEU A 399 9.75 14.16 25.66
CA LEU A 399 9.80 15.61 25.78
C LEU A 399 11.17 16.23 25.45
N PRO A 400 12.33 15.61 25.78
CA PRO A 400 13.63 16.13 25.35
C PRO A 400 13.75 16.19 23.82
N ALA A 401 13.36 15.11 23.12
CA ALA A 401 13.39 15.07 21.66
C ALA A 401 12.41 16.07 21.02
N LEU A 402 11.23 16.29 21.62
CA LEU A 402 10.28 17.30 21.15
C LEU A 402 10.77 18.73 21.39
N ARG A 403 11.50 18.98 22.48
CA ARG A 403 12.16 20.28 22.71
C ARG A 403 13.26 20.54 21.70
N ASP A 404 14.07 19.52 21.40
CA ASP A 404 15.06 19.60 20.34
C ASP A 404 14.39 19.88 18.99
N PHE A 405 13.30 19.18 18.68
CA PHE A 405 12.54 19.41 17.44
C PHE A 405 11.93 20.80 17.38
N ALA A 406 11.33 21.27 18.47
CA ALA A 406 10.78 22.62 18.60
C ALA A 406 11.86 23.70 18.44
N SER A 407 13.11 23.40 18.79
CA SER A 407 14.29 24.26 18.56
C SER A 407 14.84 24.19 17.13
N GLY A 408 14.24 23.37 16.25
CA GLY A 408 14.65 23.19 14.86
C GLY A 408 15.66 22.06 14.63
N LYS A 409 15.80 21.12 15.58
CA LYS A 409 16.70 19.94 15.47
C LYS A 409 15.88 18.63 15.40
N PRO A 410 16.00 17.82 14.35
CA PRO A 410 16.75 18.04 13.11
C PRO A 410 16.22 19.19 12.26
N SER A 411 17.10 19.71 11.39
CA SER A 411 16.68 20.66 10.35
C SER A 411 15.60 20.02 9.48
N ARG A 412 14.77 20.87 8.87
CA ARG A 412 13.71 20.40 7.95
C ARG A 412 14.27 19.47 6.86
N GLU A 413 15.42 19.79 6.30
CA GLU A 413 16.07 18.99 5.26
C GLU A 413 16.47 17.60 5.76
N THR A 414 17.04 17.52 6.97
CA THR A 414 17.42 16.23 7.58
C THR A 414 16.18 15.41 7.95
N TRP A 415 15.13 16.04 8.48
CA TRP A 415 13.85 15.37 8.75
C TRP A 415 13.22 14.82 7.46
N GLU A 416 13.18 15.63 6.39
CA GLU A 416 12.64 15.22 5.09
C GLU A 416 13.46 14.07 4.48
N ALA A 417 14.79 14.12 4.59
CA ALA A 417 15.68 13.06 4.11
C ALA A 417 15.44 11.75 4.87
N ASN A 418 15.35 11.80 6.20
CA ASN A 418 15.09 10.63 7.04
C ASN A 418 13.73 10.00 6.73
N LYS A 419 12.67 10.81 6.64
CA LYS A 419 11.32 10.32 6.30
C LYS A 419 11.25 9.76 4.88
N ARG A 420 11.93 10.38 3.89
CA ARG A 420 12.04 9.79 2.54
C ARG A 420 12.78 8.45 2.55
N ALA A 421 13.85 8.32 3.33
CA ALA A 421 14.57 7.06 3.46
C ALA A 421 13.68 5.96 4.07
N SER A 422 12.94 6.28 5.14
CA SER A 422 11.96 5.36 5.74
C SER A 422 10.86 4.99 4.75
N LEU A 423 10.25 5.94 4.05
CA LEU A 423 9.19 5.66 3.08
C LEU A 423 9.67 4.77 1.93
N ARG A 424 10.91 4.96 1.46
CA ARG A 424 11.52 4.08 0.45
C ARG A 424 11.79 2.66 0.97
N ALA A 425 12.00 2.49 2.27
CA ALA A 425 12.13 1.16 2.87
C ALA A 425 10.78 0.44 3.00
N TYR A 426 9.68 1.19 3.19
CA TYR A 426 8.32 0.63 3.32
C TYR A 426 7.60 0.38 2.00
N TYR A 427 7.92 1.12 0.94
CA TYR A 427 7.38 0.90 -0.40
C TYR A 427 8.40 0.13 -1.24
N PRO A 428 8.38 -1.22 -1.22
CA PRO A 428 9.27 -1.99 -2.05
C PRO A 428 9.05 -1.63 -3.52
N LEU A 429 10.15 -1.62 -4.26
CA LEU A 429 10.18 -1.25 -5.68
C LEU A 429 9.18 -2.10 -6.49
N GLU A 430 8.99 -3.36 -6.11
CA GLU A 430 8.11 -4.32 -6.77
C GLU A 430 6.65 -3.84 -6.80
N ASP A 431 6.11 -3.35 -5.67
CA ASP A 431 4.72 -2.90 -5.57
C ASP A 431 4.52 -1.62 -6.38
N ALA A 432 5.43 -0.66 -6.21
CA ALA A 432 5.41 0.58 -6.97
C ALA A 432 5.52 0.32 -8.48
N TRP A 433 6.33 -0.67 -8.88
CA TRP A 433 6.49 -1.06 -10.28
C TRP A 433 5.24 -1.74 -10.84
N GLN A 434 4.60 -2.66 -10.11
CA GLN A 434 3.37 -3.32 -10.52
C GLN A 434 2.21 -2.33 -10.71
N GLU A 435 2.09 -1.33 -9.83
CA GLU A 435 1.07 -0.28 -9.98
C GLU A 435 1.40 0.71 -11.10
N SER A 436 2.70 0.98 -11.34
CA SER A 436 3.15 1.97 -12.32
C SER A 436 3.15 1.44 -13.76
N ILE A 437 3.45 0.15 -13.96
CA ILE A 437 3.39 -0.47 -15.29
C ILE A 437 1.94 -0.91 -15.54
N GLY A 438 1.10 0.08 -15.80
CA GLY A 438 -0.16 -0.16 -16.47
C GLY A 438 0.08 -0.86 -17.81
N ILE A 439 -0.99 -1.41 -18.39
CA ILE A 439 -0.94 -2.11 -19.68
C ILE A 439 -0.22 -1.30 -20.78
N PHE A 440 -0.36 0.02 -20.77
CA PHE A 440 0.33 0.93 -21.69
C PHE A 440 1.86 0.96 -21.48
N GLY A 441 2.33 0.89 -20.24
CA GLY A 441 3.76 0.80 -19.93
C GLY A 441 4.36 -0.49 -20.46
N LEU A 442 3.65 -1.61 -20.25
CA LEU A 442 4.06 -2.92 -20.76
C LEU A 442 4.11 -2.93 -22.30
N LEU A 443 3.07 -2.40 -22.95
CA LEU A 443 3.02 -2.29 -24.42
C LEU A 443 4.15 -1.41 -24.96
N SER A 444 4.46 -0.30 -24.27
CA SER A 444 5.55 0.60 -24.68
C SER A 444 6.93 -0.04 -24.49
N LEU A 445 7.14 -0.79 -23.40
CA LEU A 445 8.35 -1.58 -23.19
C LEU A 445 8.54 -2.62 -24.31
N LEU A 446 7.49 -3.39 -24.61
CA LEU A 446 7.51 -4.38 -25.69
C LEU A 446 7.80 -3.73 -27.05
N ALA A 447 7.19 -2.58 -27.33
CA ALA A 447 7.47 -1.82 -28.55
C ALA A 447 8.94 -1.35 -28.63
N GLY A 448 9.52 -0.91 -27.51
CA GLY A 448 10.95 -0.58 -27.41
C GLY A 448 11.86 -1.77 -27.70
N ILE A 449 11.59 -2.93 -27.09
CA ILE A 449 12.35 -4.17 -27.32
C ILE A 449 12.25 -4.61 -28.78
N MET A 450 11.05 -4.58 -29.36
CA MET A 450 10.84 -4.92 -30.77
C MET A 450 11.56 -3.96 -31.72
N ALA A 451 11.57 -2.65 -31.42
CA ALA A 451 12.31 -1.66 -32.20
C ALA A 451 13.83 -1.94 -32.15
N ALA A 452 14.37 -2.26 -30.96
CA ALA A 452 15.77 -2.61 -30.77
C ALA A 452 16.18 -3.87 -31.55
N ALA A 453 15.32 -4.90 -31.58
CA ALA A 453 15.58 -6.14 -32.31
C ALA A 453 15.57 -5.94 -33.84
N LYS A 454 14.60 -5.17 -34.35
CA LYS A 454 14.27 -5.15 -35.78
C LYS A 454 15.21 -4.28 -36.62
N ILE A 455 15.73 -3.19 -36.05
CA ILE A 455 16.62 -2.24 -36.76
C ILE A 455 17.96 -2.87 -37.20
N PRO A 456 18.68 -3.65 -36.37
CA PRO A 456 19.93 -4.26 -36.78
C PRO A 456 19.77 -5.49 -37.69
N MET A 457 18.57 -6.06 -37.80
CA MET A 457 18.29 -7.22 -38.66
C MET A 457 17.92 -6.85 -40.10
N LYS A 458 17.42 -5.63 -40.32
CA LYS A 458 17.33 -5.04 -41.66
C LYS A 458 18.72 -4.59 -42.09
#